data_AF-A0AA43I9V1-F1
#
_entry.id   AF-A0AA43I9V1-F1
#
_cell.length_a   1.000
_cell.length_b   1.000
_cell.length_c   1.000
_cell.angle_alpha   90.00
_cell.angle_beta   90.00
_cell.angle_gamma   90.00
#
_symmetry.space_group_name_H-M   'P 1'
#
loop_
_entity.id
_entity.type
_entity.pdbx_description
1 polymer ?
#
loop_
_entity_poly.entity_id
_entity_poly.type
_entity_poly.pdbx_seq_one_letter_code
_entity_poly.pdbx_strand_id
1 'polypeptide(L)'
;MNPTLMIWMPDSNLQQFILEYFGLESTDEITQELLEDEAFYLNYQDLLEVKNFKGLEYANFIHLKLYPTIEDDGPYFPVFELIKDPILRAKTDLEYSYPINYLFTSGIDFSQFAGYRNVHIDPYSDSLYTDYVVSLDQNNYKSFFISYEDLGLHNFSPSLIIQDDSSMMIEIKDENYQSENPLYYVATPLETGFQFDFAEAESVNFDYSQIAGMSFFNPKNSFMKGPILDIVFNDTSNLVDSYIHLSVNIDFAPLKVEDTSVTVEYWEYDLAGNPVEKIAADKTLTGAIGDRYHAEISNISGFTFNGVVVGNDLNPISGLIEDKKK
;
A
#
# COMPACT_ATOMS: atom_id res chain seq x y z
N MET A 1 11.81 25.50 -51.02
CA MET A 1 12.32 24.86 -49.79
C MET A 1 13.59 25.57 -49.39
N ASN A 2 13.53 26.43 -48.38
CA ASN A 2 14.73 26.96 -47.76
C ASN A 2 14.91 26.19 -46.44
N PRO A 3 15.81 25.19 -46.38
CA PRO A 3 16.02 24.36 -45.21
C PRO A 3 16.90 25.14 -44.21
N THR A 4 16.47 26.32 -43.79
CA THR A 4 16.98 26.91 -42.55
C THR A 4 16.46 26.00 -41.46
N LEU A 5 17.26 24.97 -41.16
CA LEU A 5 17.03 24.07 -40.04
C LEU A 5 16.59 24.93 -38.86
N MET A 6 15.40 24.66 -38.32
CA MET A 6 15.12 24.97 -36.93
C MET A 6 16.05 24.11 -36.08
N ILE A 7 17.35 24.44 -36.03
CA ILE A 7 18.35 23.76 -35.19
C ILE A 7 17.91 23.82 -33.71
N TRP A 8 17.14 24.85 -33.39
CA TRP A 8 16.55 25.07 -32.08
C TRP A 8 15.27 24.26 -31.83
N MET A 9 14.56 23.79 -32.86
CA MET A 9 13.41 22.87 -32.76
C MET A 9 13.50 21.81 -33.86
N PRO A 10 14.33 20.77 -33.70
CA PRO A 10 14.67 19.86 -34.80
C PRO A 10 13.64 18.77 -35.07
N ASP A 11 12.67 18.56 -34.16
CA ASP A 11 11.69 17.47 -34.29
C ASP A 11 10.52 17.89 -35.19
N SER A 12 10.35 17.17 -36.30
CA SER A 12 9.29 17.48 -37.28
C SER A 12 7.89 17.22 -36.75
N ASN A 13 7.72 16.28 -35.82
CA ASN A 13 6.43 15.97 -35.22
C ASN A 13 6.03 17.04 -34.22
N LEU A 14 7.00 17.58 -33.47
CA LEU A 14 6.77 18.75 -32.63
C LEU A 14 6.43 20.00 -33.46
N GLN A 15 7.16 20.25 -34.55
CA GLN A 15 6.83 21.35 -35.46
C GLN A 15 5.42 21.21 -36.01
N GLN A 16 5.06 20.02 -36.51
CA GLN A 16 3.73 19.75 -37.04
C GLN A 16 2.64 19.96 -35.99
N PHE A 17 2.85 19.48 -34.76
CA PHE A 17 1.95 19.72 -33.64
C PHE A 17 1.75 21.22 -33.39
N ILE A 18 2.82 22.01 -33.36
CA ILE A 18 2.74 23.46 -33.13
C ILE A 18 2.00 24.18 -34.28
N LEU A 19 2.20 23.76 -35.53
CA LEU A 19 1.43 24.28 -36.66
C LEU A 19 -0.07 24.06 -36.47
N GLU A 20 -0.45 22.83 -36.10
CA GLU A 20 -1.84 22.46 -35.90
C GLU A 20 -2.45 23.17 -34.70
N TYR A 21 -1.70 23.26 -33.60
CA TYR A 21 -2.13 23.90 -32.35
C TYR A 21 -2.44 25.39 -32.54
N PHE A 22 -1.61 26.12 -33.30
CA PHE A 22 -1.79 27.54 -33.56
C PHE A 22 -2.51 27.86 -34.89
N GLY A 23 -2.79 26.87 -35.72
CA GLY A 23 -3.38 27.08 -37.05
C GLY A 23 -2.45 27.84 -38.01
N LEU A 24 -1.14 27.55 -37.96
CA LEU A 24 -0.14 28.17 -38.83
C LEU A 24 -0.05 27.43 -40.17
N GLU A 25 0.25 28.17 -41.24
CA GLU A 25 0.30 27.62 -42.60
C GLU A 25 1.68 27.01 -42.94
N SER A 26 2.73 27.40 -42.20
CA SER A 26 4.10 26.94 -42.46
C SER A 26 5.00 26.95 -41.22
N THR A 27 5.98 26.04 -41.19
CA THR A 27 6.98 25.93 -40.10
C THR A 27 7.84 27.18 -39.94
N ASP A 28 7.95 28.02 -40.98
CA ASP A 28 8.72 29.28 -40.93
C ASP A 28 8.04 30.35 -40.05
N GLU A 29 6.75 30.17 -39.74
CA GLU A 29 5.98 31.05 -38.84
C GLU A 29 6.18 30.71 -37.37
N ILE A 30 6.73 29.53 -37.06
CA ILE A 30 7.08 29.16 -35.69
C ILE A 30 8.32 29.98 -35.28
N THR A 31 8.20 30.79 -34.23
CA THR A 31 9.32 31.60 -33.72
C THR A 31 9.45 31.45 -32.21
N GLN A 32 10.62 31.75 -31.64
CA GLN A 32 10.80 31.72 -30.19
C GLN A 32 9.89 32.74 -29.50
N GLU A 33 9.76 33.94 -30.07
CA GLU A 33 8.87 35.01 -29.59
C GLU A 33 7.40 34.56 -29.57
N LEU A 34 6.95 33.82 -30.60
CA LEU A 34 5.60 33.24 -30.60
C LEU A 34 5.41 32.28 -29.42
N LEU A 35 6.38 31.41 -29.12
CA LEU A 35 6.26 30.46 -28.02
C LEU A 35 6.32 31.16 -26.65
N GLU A 36 7.12 32.22 -26.52
CA GLU A 36 7.33 32.96 -25.27
C GLU A 36 6.06 33.66 -24.74
N ASP A 37 5.11 33.98 -25.61
CA ASP A 37 3.84 34.61 -25.22
C ASP A 37 2.72 33.58 -24.94
N GLU A 38 2.93 32.30 -25.30
CA GLU A 38 1.86 31.31 -25.39
C GLU A 38 1.90 30.24 -24.30
N ALA A 39 0.72 29.82 -23.88
CA ALA A 39 0.49 28.71 -22.96
C ALA A 39 0.08 27.45 -23.73
N PHE A 40 0.81 26.36 -23.50
CA PHE A 40 0.52 25.07 -24.11
C PHE A 40 -0.30 24.20 -23.17
N TYR A 41 -1.47 23.75 -23.63
CA TYR A 41 -2.29 22.77 -22.93
C TYR A 41 -2.22 21.46 -23.71
N LEU A 42 -1.38 20.55 -23.23
CA LEU A 42 -0.99 19.33 -23.92
C LEU A 42 -1.60 18.13 -23.21
N ASN A 43 -2.16 17.19 -23.97
CA ASN A 43 -2.36 15.83 -23.50
C ASN A 43 -1.14 14.99 -23.89
N TYR A 44 -0.81 13.96 -23.12
CA TYR A 44 0.32 13.08 -23.48
C TYR A 44 0.16 12.46 -24.88
N GLN A 45 -1.08 12.24 -25.34
CA GLN A 45 -1.39 11.70 -26.67
C GLN A 45 -0.89 12.61 -27.80
N ASP A 46 -0.94 13.93 -27.59
CA ASP A 46 -0.49 14.93 -28.55
C ASP A 46 1.03 14.83 -28.80
N LEU A 47 1.76 14.15 -27.89
CA LEU A 47 3.21 14.08 -27.88
C LEU A 47 3.76 12.67 -28.16
N LEU A 48 2.91 11.67 -28.44
CA LEU A 48 3.32 10.27 -28.59
C LEU A 48 4.36 10.05 -29.70
N GLU A 49 4.27 10.84 -30.77
CA GLU A 49 5.20 10.75 -31.90
C GLU A 49 6.41 11.69 -31.76
N VAL A 50 6.41 12.60 -30.78
CA VAL A 50 7.50 13.55 -30.55
C VAL A 50 8.66 12.84 -29.86
N LYS A 51 9.85 12.90 -30.48
CA LYS A 51 11.07 12.23 -29.97
C LYS A 51 12.03 13.21 -29.32
N ASN A 52 11.88 14.50 -29.58
CA ASN A 52 12.72 15.55 -29.04
C ASN A 52 11.91 16.83 -28.79
N PHE A 53 11.82 17.22 -27.52
CA PHE A 53 11.05 18.38 -27.05
C PHE A 53 11.78 19.72 -27.14
N LYS A 54 13.02 19.71 -27.65
CA LYS A 54 13.80 20.94 -27.85
C LYS A 54 13.01 21.92 -28.73
N GLY A 55 12.92 23.16 -28.26
CA GLY A 55 12.05 24.22 -28.76
C GLY A 55 10.95 24.60 -27.77
N LEU A 56 10.44 23.64 -26.97
CA LEU A 56 9.42 23.95 -25.97
C LEU A 56 9.97 24.71 -24.76
N GLU A 57 11.29 24.77 -24.55
CA GLU A 57 11.88 25.59 -23.49
C GLU A 57 11.57 27.09 -23.64
N TYR A 58 11.20 27.54 -24.85
CA TYR A 58 10.78 28.91 -25.12
C TYR A 58 9.32 29.17 -24.76
N ALA A 59 8.49 28.14 -24.58
CA ALA A 59 7.10 28.30 -24.17
C ALA A 59 6.99 29.15 -22.90
N ASN A 60 5.99 30.02 -22.79
CA ASN A 60 5.73 30.72 -21.52
C ASN A 60 5.41 29.72 -20.41
N PHE A 61 4.53 28.79 -20.74
CA PHE A 61 3.91 27.87 -19.81
C PHE A 61 3.50 26.57 -20.53
N ILE A 62 3.64 25.45 -19.84
CA ILE A 62 3.18 24.14 -20.32
C ILE A 62 2.32 23.50 -19.24
N HIS A 63 1.10 23.14 -19.59
CA HIS A 63 0.25 22.26 -18.82
C HIS A 63 0.21 20.90 -19.53
N LEU A 64 0.77 19.87 -18.90
CA LEU A 64 0.82 18.53 -19.47
C LEU A 64 -0.10 17.60 -18.68
N LYS A 65 -1.19 17.18 -19.33
CA LYS A 65 -2.17 16.25 -18.78
C LYS A 65 -1.88 14.81 -19.21
N LEU A 66 -1.79 13.94 -18.22
CA LEU A 66 -1.57 12.51 -18.39
C LEU A 66 -2.89 11.79 -18.15
N TYR A 67 -3.62 11.52 -19.23
CA TYR A 67 -4.94 10.93 -19.17
C TYR A 67 -5.03 9.69 -20.06
N PRO A 68 -4.52 8.53 -19.61
CA PRO A 68 -4.68 7.28 -20.34
C PRO A 68 -6.12 7.05 -20.79
N THR A 69 -6.33 6.67 -22.04
CA THR A 69 -7.64 6.16 -22.48
C THR A 69 -7.74 4.68 -22.09
N ILE A 70 -8.89 4.24 -21.57
CA ILE A 70 -9.18 2.83 -21.16
C ILE A 70 -8.82 1.83 -22.26
N GLU A 71 -8.84 2.25 -23.53
CA GLU A 71 -8.64 1.40 -24.70
C GLU A 71 -7.16 1.16 -25.07
N ASP A 72 -6.22 1.87 -24.45
CA ASP A 72 -4.79 1.73 -24.74
C ASP A 72 -4.10 0.77 -23.75
N ASP A 73 -4.14 -0.53 -24.05
CA ASP A 73 -3.29 -1.58 -23.44
C ASP A 73 -1.80 -1.43 -23.83
N GLY A 74 -1.36 -0.24 -24.25
CA GLY A 74 -0.01 0.05 -24.69
C GLY A 74 0.97 0.14 -23.52
N PRO A 75 2.26 -0.22 -23.71
CA PRO A 75 3.28 0.07 -22.71
C PRO A 75 3.33 1.58 -22.51
N TYR A 76 2.86 2.04 -21.35
CA TYR A 76 2.86 3.45 -20.98
C TYR A 76 4.24 4.03 -21.23
N PHE A 77 4.29 4.97 -22.17
CA PHE A 77 5.48 5.76 -22.44
C PHE A 77 5.95 6.32 -21.10
N PRO A 78 7.24 6.26 -20.76
CA PRO A 78 7.70 6.82 -19.51
C PRO A 78 7.58 8.34 -19.61
N VAL A 79 6.43 8.89 -19.23
CA VAL A 79 6.15 10.32 -19.28
C VAL A 79 7.19 11.11 -18.50
N PHE A 80 7.72 10.53 -17.42
CA PHE A 80 8.81 11.12 -16.63
C PHE A 80 10.14 11.24 -17.40
N GLU A 81 10.30 10.45 -18.48
CA GLU A 81 11.44 10.54 -19.41
C GLU A 81 11.19 11.54 -20.54
N LEU A 82 9.94 12.01 -20.71
CA LEU A 82 9.51 12.92 -21.77
C LEU A 82 10.09 14.33 -21.55
N ILE A 83 10.13 14.77 -20.28
CA ILE A 83 10.70 16.06 -19.88
C ILE A 83 11.86 15.82 -18.91
N LYS A 84 13.05 15.52 -19.46
CA LYS A 84 14.30 15.47 -18.68
C LYS A 84 14.99 16.81 -18.56
N ASP A 85 14.64 17.75 -19.44
CA ASP A 85 15.26 19.06 -19.48
C ASP A 85 14.82 19.89 -18.25
N PRO A 86 15.76 20.39 -17.42
CA PRO A 86 15.41 21.15 -16.23
C PRO A 86 14.67 22.47 -16.51
N ILE A 87 14.96 23.13 -17.63
CA ILE A 87 14.30 24.38 -18.03
C ILE A 87 12.85 24.08 -18.38
N LEU A 88 12.62 22.98 -19.10
CA LEU A 88 11.28 22.56 -19.48
C LEU A 88 10.47 22.13 -18.26
N ARG A 89 11.06 21.37 -17.32
CA ARG A 89 10.40 21.01 -16.05
C ARG A 89 9.96 22.25 -15.26
N ALA A 90 10.84 23.25 -15.13
CA ALA A 90 10.55 24.47 -14.37
C ALA A 90 9.40 25.31 -14.94
N LYS A 91 8.93 25.01 -16.16
CA LYS A 91 7.79 25.66 -16.83
C LYS A 91 6.55 24.77 -16.94
N THR A 92 6.67 23.50 -16.54
CA THR A 92 5.63 22.50 -16.74
C THR A 92 4.84 22.27 -15.45
N ASP A 93 3.53 22.44 -15.56
CA ASP A 93 2.54 21.93 -14.62
C ASP A 93 2.13 20.53 -15.11
N LEU A 94 2.42 19.50 -14.31
CA LEU A 94 2.09 18.12 -14.63
C LEU A 94 0.78 17.73 -13.95
N GLU A 95 -0.22 17.30 -14.71
CA GLU A 95 -1.51 16.83 -14.17
C GLU A 95 -1.71 15.35 -14.48
N TYR A 96 -2.02 14.58 -13.44
CA TYR A 96 -2.42 13.20 -13.54
C TYR A 96 -3.80 12.99 -12.93
N SER A 97 -4.76 12.48 -13.71
CA SER A 97 -6.16 12.36 -13.29
C SER A 97 -6.77 10.98 -13.56
N TYR A 98 -6.03 9.90 -13.34
CA TYR A 98 -6.40 8.55 -13.79
C TYR A 98 -5.92 7.45 -12.82
N PRO A 99 -6.33 6.17 -12.96
CA PRO A 99 -5.82 5.08 -12.13
C PRO A 99 -4.30 4.97 -12.00
N ILE A 100 -3.81 5.43 -10.84
CA ILE A 100 -2.39 5.63 -10.50
C ILE A 100 -1.53 4.38 -10.67
N ASN A 101 -2.12 3.20 -10.54
CA ASN A 101 -1.46 1.92 -10.74
C ASN A 101 -0.96 1.68 -12.18
N TYR A 102 -1.51 2.35 -13.20
CA TYR A 102 -1.00 2.25 -14.57
C TYR A 102 0.32 3.00 -14.77
N LEU A 103 0.46 4.17 -14.11
CA LEU A 103 1.70 4.95 -14.19
C LEU A 103 2.75 4.46 -13.18
N PHE A 104 2.30 4.08 -11.99
CA PHE A 104 3.15 3.78 -10.85
C PHE A 104 3.01 2.31 -10.45
N THR A 105 3.35 1.43 -11.39
CA THR A 105 3.21 -0.03 -11.24
C THR A 105 4.07 -0.64 -10.12
N SER A 106 5.11 0.07 -9.67
CA SER A 106 6.03 -0.33 -8.59
C SER A 106 6.04 0.66 -7.42
N GLY A 107 4.96 1.44 -7.28
CA GLY A 107 4.91 2.59 -6.38
C GLY A 107 5.38 3.89 -7.05
N ILE A 108 5.35 4.96 -6.27
CA ILE A 108 5.60 6.34 -6.70
C ILE A 108 6.98 6.76 -6.20
N ASP A 109 7.85 7.16 -7.13
CA ASP A 109 9.13 7.78 -6.79
C ASP A 109 9.01 9.30 -6.89
N PHE A 110 8.95 9.97 -5.73
CA PHE A 110 8.75 11.41 -5.65
C PHE A 110 9.94 12.22 -6.20
N SER A 111 11.11 11.61 -6.37
CA SER A 111 12.24 12.28 -7.02
C SER A 111 11.98 12.60 -8.49
N GLN A 112 11.02 11.90 -9.12
CA GLN A 112 10.61 12.14 -10.50
C GLN A 112 9.91 13.48 -10.68
N PHE A 113 9.28 14.00 -9.63
CA PHE A 113 8.59 15.30 -9.61
C PHE A 113 9.56 16.48 -9.40
N ALA A 114 10.82 16.21 -9.07
CA ALA A 114 11.79 17.26 -8.79
C ALA A 114 12.00 18.19 -10.00
N GLY A 115 11.87 19.49 -9.73
CA GLY A 115 12.11 20.57 -10.69
C GLY A 115 10.91 20.88 -11.59
N TYR A 116 9.80 20.14 -11.50
CA TYR A 116 8.55 20.58 -12.10
C TYR A 116 8.05 21.85 -11.44
N ARG A 117 7.33 22.68 -12.19
CA ARG A 117 6.72 23.90 -11.65
C ARG A 117 5.65 23.53 -10.62
N ASN A 118 4.71 22.68 -11.05
CA ASN A 118 3.62 22.14 -10.25
C ASN A 118 3.43 20.66 -10.62
N VAL A 119 2.99 19.84 -9.66
CA VAL A 119 2.54 18.46 -9.93
C VAL A 119 1.21 18.21 -9.24
N HIS A 120 0.21 17.83 -10.03
CA HIS A 120 -1.11 17.45 -9.55
C HIS A 120 -1.35 15.97 -9.81
N ILE A 121 -1.65 15.23 -8.76
CA ILE A 121 -2.02 13.82 -8.79
C ILE A 121 -3.42 13.71 -8.20
N ASP A 122 -4.37 13.26 -9.01
CA ASP A 122 -5.74 12.93 -8.63
C ASP A 122 -6.08 11.54 -9.20
N PRO A 123 -6.09 10.49 -8.37
CA PRO A 123 -6.32 9.14 -8.86
C PRO A 123 -7.77 8.83 -9.29
N TYR A 124 -8.69 9.82 -9.21
CA TYR A 124 -10.07 9.91 -9.75
C TYR A 124 -11.05 8.73 -9.55
N SER A 125 -10.65 7.59 -9.00
CA SER A 125 -11.47 6.44 -8.57
C SER A 125 -10.67 5.16 -8.27
N ASP A 126 -9.34 5.18 -8.32
CA ASP A 126 -8.52 4.02 -7.99
C ASP A 126 -7.52 4.32 -6.88
N SER A 127 -7.04 3.27 -6.21
CA SER A 127 -6.05 3.39 -5.15
C SER A 127 -4.69 2.89 -5.65
N LEU A 128 -3.61 3.45 -5.12
CA LEU A 128 -2.30 2.81 -5.23
C LEU A 128 -2.36 1.52 -4.39
N TYR A 129 -2.22 0.38 -5.06
CA TYR A 129 -2.26 -0.91 -4.41
C TYR A 129 -0.88 -1.28 -3.90
N THR A 130 -0.78 -1.57 -2.60
CA THR A 130 0.35 -2.32 -2.05
C THR A 130 -0.07 -3.77 -1.80
N ASP A 131 0.86 -4.70 -2.04
CA ASP A 131 0.73 -6.10 -1.65
C ASP A 131 1.18 -6.32 -0.18
N TYR A 132 1.63 -5.28 0.51
CA TYR A 132 2.00 -5.34 1.93
C TYR A 132 0.78 -5.61 2.79
N VAL A 133 0.95 -6.50 3.78
CA VAL A 133 -0.10 -6.89 4.73
C VAL A 133 0.38 -6.61 6.15
N VAL A 134 -0.37 -5.79 6.87
CA VAL A 134 -0.16 -5.55 8.30
C VAL A 134 -0.76 -6.71 9.08
N SER A 135 0.06 -7.45 9.83
CA SER A 135 -0.42 -8.53 10.70
C SER A 135 -0.56 -8.04 12.15
N LEU A 136 -1.78 -8.06 12.66
CA LEU A 136 -2.16 -7.58 14.00
C LEU A 136 -2.71 -8.72 14.86
N ASP A 137 -2.44 -8.69 16.16
CA ASP A 137 -2.99 -9.58 17.18
C ASP A 137 -3.58 -8.77 18.35
N GLN A 138 -4.19 -9.46 19.32
CA GLN A 138 -4.82 -8.85 20.49
C GLN A 138 -3.88 -7.95 21.33
N ASN A 139 -2.57 -8.05 21.16
CA ASN A 139 -1.58 -7.29 21.92
C ASN A 139 -1.05 -6.06 21.17
N ASN A 140 -1.02 -6.09 19.82
CA ASN A 140 -0.44 -5.01 19.01
C ASN A 140 -1.45 -4.27 18.12
N TYR A 141 -2.72 -4.69 18.07
CA TYR A 141 -3.70 -4.08 17.16
C TYR A 141 -3.88 -2.58 17.38
N LYS A 142 -3.61 -2.06 18.58
CA LYS A 142 -3.82 -0.64 18.90
C LYS A 142 -2.81 0.30 18.25
N SER A 143 -1.65 -0.20 17.83
CA SER A 143 -0.57 0.64 17.34
C SER A 143 0.37 -0.15 16.44
N PHE A 144 0.57 0.31 15.22
CA PHE A 144 1.45 -0.34 14.25
C PHE A 144 2.12 0.68 13.33
N PHE A 145 3.24 0.28 12.74
CA PHE A 145 4.01 1.11 11.83
C PHE A 145 3.99 0.49 10.43
N ILE A 146 3.87 1.33 9.41
CA ILE A 146 4.11 0.96 8.01
C ILE A 146 5.18 1.90 7.44
N SER A 147 6.21 1.34 6.82
CA SER A 147 7.24 2.15 6.18
C SER A 147 6.74 2.78 4.88
N TYR A 148 7.37 3.87 4.43
CA TYR A 148 7.09 4.43 3.10
C TYR A 148 7.40 3.44 1.98
N GLU A 149 8.46 2.65 2.13
CA GLU A 149 8.85 1.61 1.16
C GLU A 149 7.76 0.53 1.02
N ASP A 150 7.20 0.06 2.14
CA ASP A 150 6.10 -0.93 2.15
C ASP A 150 4.81 -0.38 1.50
N LEU A 151 4.61 0.93 1.56
CA LEU A 151 3.50 1.62 0.87
C LEU A 151 3.81 1.95 -0.60
N GLY A 152 5.02 1.64 -1.08
CA GLY A 152 5.46 2.01 -2.41
C GLY A 152 5.67 3.51 -2.59
N LEU A 153 5.97 4.25 -1.53
CA LEU A 153 6.32 5.67 -1.58
C LEU A 153 7.86 5.82 -1.47
N HIS A 154 8.52 6.06 -2.59
CA HIS A 154 9.97 6.18 -2.67
C HIS A 154 10.41 7.65 -2.70
N ASN A 155 11.54 7.96 -2.04
CA ASN A 155 12.05 9.34 -1.91
C ASN A 155 11.01 10.33 -1.36
N PHE A 156 10.07 9.83 -0.57
CA PHE A 156 8.99 10.60 0.01
C PHE A 156 9.46 11.42 1.21
N SER A 157 8.95 12.64 1.36
CA SER A 157 9.20 13.49 2.53
C SER A 157 7.90 13.79 3.28
N PRO A 158 7.81 13.51 4.59
CA PRO A 158 6.63 13.84 5.39
C PRO A 158 6.32 15.33 5.45
N SER A 159 7.32 16.19 5.17
CA SER A 159 7.11 17.64 5.13
C SER A 159 6.17 18.10 4.01
N LEU A 160 5.88 17.23 3.04
CA LEU A 160 4.95 17.50 1.94
C LEU A 160 3.48 17.38 2.36
N ILE A 161 3.20 16.73 3.49
CA ILE A 161 1.83 16.42 3.92
C ILE A 161 1.18 17.67 4.52
N ILE A 162 -0.04 17.99 4.07
CA ILE A 162 -0.90 18.88 4.83
C ILE A 162 -1.59 18.05 5.89
N GLN A 163 -1.41 18.42 7.16
CA GLN A 163 -2.30 17.93 8.20
C GLN A 163 -3.61 18.70 8.09
N ASP A 164 -4.61 18.09 7.43
CA ASP A 164 -6.02 18.39 7.66
C ASP A 164 -6.62 17.28 8.51
N ASP A 165 -7.55 17.61 9.40
CA ASP A 165 -8.12 16.71 10.41
C ASP A 165 -8.86 15.49 9.80
N SER A 166 -9.16 15.54 8.50
CA SER A 166 -9.87 14.49 7.75
C SER A 166 -8.97 13.59 6.89
N SER A 167 -7.76 14.06 6.56
CA SER A 167 -6.72 13.33 5.84
C SER A 167 -5.81 12.65 6.85
N MET A 168 -5.22 11.49 6.56
CA MET A 168 -4.39 10.71 7.51
C MET A 168 -5.15 9.78 8.46
N MET A 169 -6.19 9.11 7.99
CA MET A 169 -6.86 8.07 8.76
C MET A 169 -7.13 6.84 7.89
N ILE A 170 -6.98 5.65 8.47
CA ILE A 170 -7.51 4.41 7.91
C ILE A 170 -8.83 4.10 8.59
N GLU A 171 -9.85 3.86 7.76
CA GLU A 171 -11.15 3.37 8.20
C GLU A 171 -11.34 1.90 7.77
N ILE A 172 -11.64 1.02 8.72
CA ILE A 172 -11.98 -0.37 8.47
C ILE A 172 -13.47 -0.57 8.70
N LYS A 173 -14.18 -0.95 7.63
CA LYS A 173 -15.61 -1.30 7.65
C LYS A 173 -15.79 -2.81 7.46
N ASP A 174 -16.97 -3.29 7.81
CA ASP A 174 -17.38 -4.66 7.48
C ASP A 174 -17.56 -4.84 5.95
N GLU A 175 -17.74 -6.09 5.53
CA GLU A 175 -17.92 -6.49 4.13
C GLU A 175 -19.10 -5.80 3.40
N ASN A 176 -20.01 -5.16 4.15
CA ASN A 176 -21.16 -4.44 3.62
C ASN A 176 -20.97 -2.92 3.59
N TYR A 177 -19.84 -2.37 4.06
CA TYR A 177 -19.61 -0.93 4.25
C TYR A 177 -20.61 -0.25 5.19
N GLN A 178 -21.24 -1.02 6.09
CA GLN A 178 -22.33 -0.54 6.95
C GLN A 178 -22.03 -0.75 8.44
N SER A 179 -20.78 -1.02 8.81
CA SER A 179 -20.40 -1.22 10.22
C SER A 179 -21.00 -0.13 11.12
N GLU A 180 -21.78 -0.55 12.11
CA GLU A 180 -22.27 0.34 13.17
C GLU A 180 -21.11 0.88 14.04
N ASN A 181 -19.94 0.23 14.00
CA ASN A 181 -18.72 0.59 14.74
C ASN A 181 -17.47 0.41 13.86
N PRO A 182 -17.17 1.34 12.93
CA PRO A 182 -15.95 1.30 12.14
C PRO A 182 -14.69 1.42 13.02
N LEU A 183 -13.60 0.81 12.56
CA LEU A 183 -12.28 0.96 13.21
C LEU A 183 -11.51 2.06 12.55
N TYR A 184 -11.01 2.97 13.37
CA TYR A 184 -10.24 4.10 12.92
C TYR A 184 -8.80 4.02 13.44
N TYR A 185 -7.86 4.27 12.54
CA TYR A 185 -6.45 4.42 12.88
C TYR A 185 -5.97 5.75 12.35
N VAL A 186 -5.53 6.63 13.25
CA VAL A 186 -4.96 7.92 12.88
C VAL A 186 -3.49 7.72 12.53
N ALA A 187 -3.07 8.23 11.38
CA ALA A 187 -1.70 8.15 10.91
C ALA A 187 -0.93 9.41 11.34
N THR A 188 0.18 9.21 12.05
CA THR A 188 1.19 10.23 12.33
C THR A 188 2.37 10.02 11.40
N PRO A 189 2.72 11.00 10.53
CA PRO A 189 3.89 10.90 9.68
C PRO A 189 5.19 10.98 10.48
N LEU A 190 6.11 10.06 10.21
CA LEU A 190 7.47 10.01 10.73
C LEU A 190 8.47 10.10 9.57
N GLU A 191 9.77 10.21 9.85
CA GLU A 191 10.78 10.33 8.77
C GLU A 191 10.80 9.13 7.81
N THR A 192 10.43 7.93 8.26
CA THR A 192 10.56 6.68 7.49
C THR A 192 9.24 5.99 7.18
N GLY A 193 8.11 6.55 7.61
CA GLY A 193 6.81 5.88 7.48
C GLY A 193 5.71 6.55 8.27
N PHE A 194 4.61 5.83 8.46
CA PHE A 194 3.49 6.27 9.27
C PHE A 194 3.39 5.40 10.52
N GLN A 195 3.27 6.06 11.66
CA GLN A 195 2.79 5.43 12.89
C GLN A 195 1.28 5.52 12.91
N PHE A 196 0.59 4.39 13.00
CA PHE A 196 -0.85 4.31 13.11
C PHE A 196 -1.22 4.00 14.54
N ASP A 197 -2.12 4.80 15.11
CA ASP A 197 -2.65 4.60 16.45
C ASP A 197 -4.17 4.50 16.42
N PHE A 198 -4.70 3.53 17.15
CA PHE A 198 -6.13 3.25 17.22
C PHE A 198 -6.87 4.43 17.86
N ALA A 199 -7.89 4.92 17.15
CA ALA A 199 -8.67 6.08 17.53
C ALA A 199 -9.82 5.65 18.47
N GLU A 200 -9.53 5.53 19.77
CA GLU A 200 -10.49 5.01 20.77
C GLU A 200 -11.77 5.87 20.89
N ALA A 201 -11.70 7.17 20.61
CA ALA A 201 -12.83 8.08 20.72
C ALA A 201 -13.84 7.90 19.57
N GLU A 202 -13.35 7.46 18.42
CA GLU A 202 -14.08 7.26 17.18
C GLU A 202 -14.57 5.80 17.05
N SER A 203 -13.83 4.84 17.61
CA SER A 203 -14.15 3.41 17.64
C SER A 203 -14.76 2.96 18.97
N VAL A 204 -15.89 3.57 19.32
CA VAL A 204 -16.58 3.39 20.61
C VAL A 204 -17.03 1.94 20.83
N ASN A 205 -16.81 1.41 22.04
CA ASN A 205 -17.19 0.04 22.46
C ASN A 205 -16.57 -1.10 21.65
N PHE A 206 -15.42 -0.87 21.02
CA PHE A 206 -14.71 -1.90 20.28
C PHE A 206 -14.04 -2.95 21.19
N ASP A 207 -14.18 -4.23 20.82
CA ASP A 207 -13.48 -5.36 21.40
C ASP A 207 -12.79 -6.15 20.28
N TYR A 208 -11.51 -6.49 20.47
CA TYR A 208 -10.72 -7.27 19.53
C TYR A 208 -11.41 -8.59 19.12
N SER A 209 -12.18 -9.19 20.03
CA SER A 209 -12.95 -10.41 19.74
C SER A 209 -13.91 -10.29 18.55
N GLN A 210 -14.32 -9.07 18.19
CA GLN A 210 -15.22 -8.79 17.08
C GLN A 210 -14.55 -8.92 15.71
N ILE A 211 -13.22 -8.80 15.63
CA ILE A 211 -12.45 -8.85 14.38
C ILE A 211 -11.38 -9.94 14.35
N ALA A 212 -11.23 -10.68 15.44
CA ALA A 212 -10.19 -11.71 15.54
C ALA A 212 -10.36 -12.76 14.43
N GLY A 213 -9.28 -13.02 13.69
CA GLY A 213 -9.27 -13.93 12.55
C GLY A 213 -9.84 -13.36 11.25
N MET A 214 -10.22 -12.07 11.22
CA MET A 214 -10.69 -11.39 10.01
C MET A 214 -9.54 -10.75 9.24
N SER A 215 -9.73 -10.67 7.93
CA SER A 215 -8.81 -10.00 7.02
C SER A 215 -9.54 -8.95 6.22
N PHE A 216 -8.91 -7.78 6.09
CA PHE A 216 -9.46 -6.62 5.39
C PHE A 216 -8.50 -6.21 4.28
N PHE A 217 -9.01 -6.23 3.05
CA PHE A 217 -8.25 -5.91 1.85
C PHE A 217 -9.06 -4.94 1.01
N ASN A 218 -8.38 -4.08 0.24
CA ASN A 218 -9.06 -3.33 -0.82
C ASN A 218 -8.97 -4.12 -2.12
N PRO A 219 -10.09 -4.64 -2.68
CA PRO A 219 -10.05 -5.38 -3.93
C PRO A 219 -9.51 -4.51 -5.08
N LYS A 220 -8.71 -5.11 -5.97
CA LYS A 220 -8.24 -4.44 -7.20
C LYS A 220 -9.43 -3.97 -8.04
N ASN A 221 -9.34 -2.77 -8.60
CA ASN A 221 -10.37 -2.12 -9.43
C ASN A 221 -11.69 -1.85 -8.69
N SER A 222 -11.61 -1.57 -7.40
CA SER A 222 -12.77 -1.24 -6.59
C SER A 222 -12.46 -0.07 -5.67
N PHE A 223 -13.03 1.08 -6.01
CA PHE A 223 -12.85 2.30 -5.23
C PHE A 223 -13.41 2.16 -3.81
N MET A 224 -12.63 2.58 -2.81
CA MET A 224 -13.09 2.77 -1.42
C MET A 224 -13.77 1.56 -0.79
N LYS A 225 -13.28 0.37 -1.12
CA LYS A 225 -13.84 -0.90 -0.67
C LYS A 225 -13.03 -1.62 0.41
N GLY A 226 -11.88 -1.10 0.80
CA GLY A 226 -11.10 -1.65 1.90
C GLY A 226 -10.53 -0.55 2.76
N PRO A 227 -9.61 -0.90 3.66
CA PRO A 227 -8.82 0.08 4.38
C PRO A 227 -8.05 0.96 3.38
N ILE A 228 -8.30 2.26 3.42
CA ILE A 228 -7.59 3.25 2.59
C ILE A 228 -6.98 4.29 3.51
N LEU A 229 -5.73 4.65 3.23
CA LEU A 229 -5.11 5.85 3.75
C LEU A 229 -5.16 6.94 2.68
N ASP A 230 -5.85 8.02 2.99
CA ASP A 230 -5.88 9.23 2.17
C ASP A 230 -4.75 10.17 2.59
N ILE A 231 -3.90 10.54 1.62
CA ILE A 231 -2.81 11.49 1.84
C ILE A 231 -2.99 12.69 0.91
N VAL A 232 -3.00 13.87 1.52
CA VAL A 232 -3.02 15.16 0.81
C VAL A 232 -1.63 15.78 0.91
N PHE A 233 -1.07 16.19 -0.22
CA PHE A 233 0.22 16.85 -0.32
C PHE A 233 0.03 18.32 -0.70
N ASN A 234 0.76 19.21 -0.05
CA ASN A 234 0.95 20.59 -0.49
C ASN A 234 2.33 21.07 -0.11
N ASP A 235 3.19 21.18 -1.12
CA ASP A 235 4.40 21.96 -1.01
C ASP A 235 4.11 23.40 -1.42
N THR A 236 3.98 24.29 -0.45
CA THR A 236 3.79 25.74 -0.69
C THR A 236 4.91 26.38 -1.52
N SER A 237 6.06 25.72 -1.69
CA SER A 237 7.18 26.19 -2.50
C SER A 237 7.19 25.68 -3.95
N ASN A 238 6.46 24.59 -4.27
CA ASN A 238 6.41 23.97 -5.60
C ASN A 238 4.98 23.60 -6.06
N LEU A 239 3.93 24.14 -5.39
CA LEU A 239 2.51 23.99 -5.76
C LEU A 239 2.15 22.56 -6.20
N VAL A 240 2.65 21.56 -5.49
CA VAL A 240 2.21 20.17 -5.62
C VAL A 240 0.91 20.07 -4.84
N ASP A 241 -0.24 20.28 -5.48
CA ASP A 241 -1.54 19.95 -4.88
C ASP A 241 -1.89 18.56 -5.35
N SER A 242 -1.76 17.57 -4.48
CA SER A 242 -1.92 16.18 -4.87
C SER A 242 -2.67 15.41 -3.81
N TYR A 243 -3.42 14.42 -4.26
CA TYR A 243 -4.19 13.52 -3.43
C TYR A 243 -3.88 12.09 -3.85
N ILE A 244 -3.57 11.22 -2.89
CA ILE A 244 -3.34 9.81 -3.16
C ILE A 244 -4.19 8.98 -2.19
N HIS A 245 -4.92 8.02 -2.76
CA HIS A 245 -5.53 6.93 -2.02
C HIS A 245 -4.58 5.74 -1.97
N LEU A 246 -4.14 5.33 -0.79
CA LEU A 246 -3.34 4.13 -0.60
C LEU A 246 -4.19 2.99 -0.06
N SER A 247 -4.27 1.89 -0.79
CA SER A 247 -4.89 0.67 -0.27
C SER A 247 -3.99 0.05 0.79
N VAL A 248 -4.53 -0.28 1.96
CA VAL A 248 -3.79 -0.99 3.02
C VAL A 248 -4.49 -2.32 3.29
N ASN A 249 -3.70 -3.39 3.37
CA ASN A 249 -4.20 -4.71 3.72
C ASN A 249 -3.89 -4.99 5.19
N ILE A 250 -4.89 -5.45 5.95
CA ILE A 250 -4.77 -5.68 7.39
C ILE A 250 -5.35 -7.05 7.74
N ASP A 251 -4.53 -7.88 8.36
CA ASP A 251 -4.89 -9.20 8.87
C ASP A 251 -4.91 -9.18 10.40
N PHE A 252 -6.03 -9.58 10.98
CA PHE A 252 -6.17 -9.79 12.42
C PHE A 252 -6.06 -11.28 12.74
N ALA A 253 -5.08 -11.64 13.56
CA ALA A 253 -4.90 -12.99 14.04
C ALA A 253 -6.13 -13.46 14.87
N PRO A 254 -6.39 -14.77 14.94
CA PRO A 254 -7.36 -15.31 15.89
C PRO A 254 -7.00 -14.95 17.33
N LEU A 255 -8.01 -14.87 18.21
CA LEU A 255 -7.79 -14.69 19.65
C LEU A 255 -6.86 -15.78 20.18
N LYS A 256 -5.78 -15.36 20.82
CA LYS A 256 -4.98 -16.24 21.67
C LYS A 256 -5.72 -16.37 22.99
N VAL A 257 -6.45 -17.47 23.14
CA VAL A 257 -7.04 -17.86 24.42
C VAL A 257 -5.92 -18.40 25.29
N GLU A 258 -5.30 -17.50 26.07
CA GLU A 258 -4.51 -17.89 27.22
C GLU A 258 -5.43 -18.67 28.18
N ASP A 259 -4.94 -19.78 28.74
CA ASP A 259 -5.65 -20.73 29.63
C ASP A 259 -6.28 -21.99 29.00
N THR A 260 -5.66 -22.54 27.95
CA THR A 260 -5.79 -23.98 27.70
C THR A 260 -4.59 -24.73 28.24
N SER A 261 -4.84 -25.85 28.93
CA SER A 261 -3.79 -26.68 29.52
C SER A 261 -3.94 -28.14 29.12
N VAL A 262 -2.78 -28.77 28.91
CA VAL A 262 -2.64 -30.21 28.74
C VAL A 262 -2.21 -30.79 30.07
N THR A 263 -3.04 -31.68 30.63
CA THR A 263 -2.68 -32.46 31.82
C THR A 263 -1.96 -33.71 31.37
N VAL A 264 -0.70 -33.86 31.77
CA VAL A 264 0.08 -35.08 31.58
C VAL A 264 -0.07 -35.93 32.83
N GLU A 265 -0.69 -37.09 32.66
CA GLU A 265 -0.84 -38.10 33.71
C GLU A 265 0.16 -39.24 33.51
N TYR A 266 0.56 -39.89 34.61
CA TYR A 266 1.48 -41.03 34.59
C TYR A 266 0.76 -42.25 35.16
N TRP A 267 0.53 -43.25 34.32
CA TRP A 267 -0.20 -44.47 34.66
C TRP A 267 0.65 -45.72 34.42
N GLU A 268 0.53 -46.71 35.30
CA GLU A 268 0.90 -48.09 35.03
C GLU A 268 -0.18 -48.74 34.15
N TYR A 269 0.24 -49.59 33.23
CA TYR A 269 -0.66 -50.39 32.39
C TYR A 269 -0.33 -51.88 32.54
N ASP A 270 -1.36 -52.72 32.52
CA ASP A 270 -1.19 -54.16 32.51
C ASP A 270 -0.65 -54.67 31.16
N LEU A 271 -0.34 -55.96 31.06
CA LEU A 271 0.15 -56.59 29.83
C LEU A 271 -0.87 -56.57 28.68
N ALA A 272 -2.15 -56.30 28.97
CA ALA A 272 -3.21 -56.15 27.99
C ALA A 272 -3.43 -54.68 27.56
N GLY A 273 -2.67 -53.74 28.14
CA GLY A 273 -2.75 -52.31 27.82
C GLY A 273 -3.86 -51.57 28.56
N ASN A 274 -4.37 -52.09 29.67
CA ASN A 274 -5.36 -51.39 30.51
C ASN A 274 -4.69 -50.61 31.64
N PRO A 275 -5.13 -49.38 31.96
CA PRO A 275 -4.57 -48.61 33.06
C PRO A 275 -4.86 -49.30 34.39
N VAL A 276 -3.84 -49.42 35.24
CA VAL A 276 -3.89 -50.10 36.55
C VAL A 276 -3.92 -49.07 37.68
N GLU A 277 -2.89 -48.24 37.77
CA GLU A 277 -2.72 -47.27 38.86
C GLU A 277 -1.99 -46.02 38.37
N LYS A 278 -2.31 -44.86 38.96
CA LYS A 278 -1.61 -43.60 38.73
C LYS A 278 -0.34 -43.55 39.57
N ILE A 279 0.81 -43.43 38.94
CA ILE A 279 2.13 -43.65 39.55
C ILE A 279 2.92 -42.37 39.85
N ALA A 280 2.42 -41.21 39.45
CA ALA A 280 2.97 -39.90 39.81
C ALA A 280 1.90 -38.80 39.78
N ALA A 281 2.25 -37.63 40.34
CA ALA A 281 1.40 -36.45 40.26
C ALA A 281 1.31 -35.90 38.83
N ASP A 282 0.20 -35.22 38.54
CA ASP A 282 -0.01 -34.60 37.23
C ASP A 282 0.97 -33.48 36.96
N LYS A 283 1.37 -33.36 35.69
CA LYS A 283 2.09 -32.20 35.19
C LYS A 283 1.18 -31.41 34.27
N THR A 284 0.99 -30.13 34.57
CA THR A 284 0.24 -29.22 33.71
C THR A 284 1.20 -28.54 32.75
N LEU A 285 0.93 -28.68 31.45
CA LEU A 285 1.57 -27.90 30.40
C LEU A 285 0.58 -26.81 29.97
N THR A 286 0.99 -25.56 30.03
CA THR A 286 0.17 -24.39 29.67
C THR A 286 0.68 -23.77 28.38
N GLY A 287 -0.22 -23.31 27.54
CA GLY A 287 0.08 -22.54 26.33
C GLY A 287 -1.20 -22.11 25.63
N ALA A 288 -1.07 -21.34 24.56
CA ALA A 288 -2.22 -20.92 23.75
C ALA A 288 -2.73 -22.07 22.89
N ILE A 289 -4.02 -22.03 22.51
CA ILE A 289 -4.57 -22.94 21.50
C ILE A 289 -3.75 -22.82 20.22
N GLY A 290 -3.28 -23.96 19.70
CA GLY A 290 -2.40 -24.05 18.52
C GLY A 290 -0.90 -24.08 18.84
N ASP A 291 -0.49 -23.83 20.09
CA ASP A 291 0.92 -23.98 20.49
C ASP A 291 1.34 -25.45 20.45
N ARG A 292 2.59 -25.68 20.05
CA ARG A 292 3.22 -27.00 20.18
C ARG A 292 3.63 -27.23 21.62
N TYR A 293 3.22 -28.35 22.19
CA TYR A 293 3.74 -28.82 23.47
C TYR A 293 4.67 -30.03 23.28
N HIS A 294 5.61 -30.17 24.20
CA HIS A 294 6.42 -31.37 24.36
C HIS A 294 6.35 -31.82 25.82
N ALA A 295 5.87 -33.04 26.07
CA ALA A 295 5.86 -33.60 27.41
C ALA A 295 7.22 -34.25 27.71
N GLU A 296 7.82 -33.93 28.85
CA GLU A 296 9.05 -34.61 29.26
C GLU A 296 8.72 -36.01 29.81
N ILE A 297 9.42 -37.04 29.33
CA ILE A 297 9.32 -38.39 29.92
C ILE A 297 9.97 -38.34 31.31
N SER A 298 9.16 -38.50 32.34
CA SER A 298 9.65 -38.59 33.72
C SER A 298 10.26 -39.96 34.02
N ASN A 299 11.42 -39.98 34.67
CA ASN A 299 12.05 -41.21 35.14
C ASN A 299 11.48 -41.60 36.51
N ILE A 300 10.54 -42.56 36.53
CA ILE A 300 9.85 -43.00 37.74
C ILE A 300 10.45 -44.33 38.22
N SER A 301 10.98 -44.35 39.44
CA SER A 301 11.66 -45.53 40.01
C SER A 301 10.76 -46.77 40.00
N GLY A 302 11.27 -47.88 39.46
CA GLY A 302 10.55 -49.14 39.38
C GLY A 302 9.71 -49.33 38.11
N PHE A 303 9.61 -48.29 37.27
CA PHE A 303 8.82 -48.32 36.02
C PHE A 303 9.72 -48.10 34.80
N THR A 304 9.33 -48.70 33.67
CA THR A 304 9.95 -48.44 32.36
C THR A 304 8.91 -47.79 31.46
N PHE A 305 9.28 -46.70 30.79
CA PHE A 305 8.39 -46.00 29.87
C PHE A 305 7.99 -46.91 28.70
N ASN A 306 6.68 -47.04 28.46
CA ASN A 306 6.12 -47.92 27.44
C ASN A 306 5.49 -47.15 26.25
N GLY A 307 5.11 -45.87 26.44
CA GLY A 307 4.50 -45.04 25.38
C GLY A 307 3.64 -43.91 25.95
N VAL A 308 3.10 -43.05 25.06
CA VAL A 308 2.07 -42.05 25.40
C VAL A 308 0.74 -42.50 24.81
N VAL A 309 -0.32 -42.42 25.61
CA VAL A 309 -1.69 -42.73 25.19
C VAL A 309 -2.51 -41.44 25.20
N VAL A 310 -3.21 -41.14 24.09
CA VAL A 310 -4.22 -40.07 24.01
C VAL A 310 -5.51 -40.72 23.54
N GLY A 311 -6.52 -40.81 24.40
CA GLY A 311 -7.71 -41.62 24.13
C GLY A 311 -7.37 -43.12 24.11
N ASN A 312 -7.60 -43.81 22.99
CA ASN A 312 -7.32 -45.25 22.82
C ASN A 312 -6.10 -45.55 21.94
N ASP A 313 -5.41 -44.52 21.42
CA ASP A 313 -4.30 -44.70 20.47
C ASP A 313 -2.96 -44.30 21.09
N LEU A 314 -1.91 -45.04 20.72
CA LEU A 314 -0.52 -44.69 21.02
C LEU A 314 -0.09 -43.50 20.14
N ASN A 315 0.27 -42.40 20.78
CA ASN A 315 0.57 -41.13 20.11
C ASN A 315 1.99 -40.62 20.45
N PRO A 316 2.52 -39.67 19.67
CA PRO A 316 3.81 -39.06 19.97
C PRO A 316 3.76 -38.19 21.24
N ILE A 317 4.93 -38.00 21.86
CA ILE A 317 5.16 -37.22 23.10
C ILE A 317 4.97 -35.68 22.88
N SER A 318 4.53 -35.28 21.70
CA SER A 318 4.36 -33.88 21.29
C SER A 318 3.08 -33.72 20.49
N GLY A 319 2.39 -32.61 20.69
CA GLY A 319 1.12 -32.32 20.03
C GLY A 319 0.85 -30.81 19.98
N LEU A 320 -0.35 -30.46 19.53
CA LEU A 320 -0.87 -29.10 19.61
C LEU A 320 -1.79 -28.98 20.82
N ILE A 321 -1.81 -27.81 21.47
CA ILE A 321 -2.84 -27.50 22.45
C ILE A 321 -4.14 -27.24 21.67
N GLU A 322 -5.13 -28.10 21.87
CA GLU A 322 -6.43 -28.02 21.18
C GLU A 322 -7.51 -27.46 22.11
N ASP A 323 -8.51 -26.79 21.54
CA ASP A 323 -9.70 -26.37 22.29
C ASP A 323 -10.47 -27.59 22.79
N LYS A 324 -10.72 -27.68 24.11
CA LYS A 324 -11.50 -28.76 24.72
C LYS A 324 -13.01 -28.66 24.47
N LYS A 325 -13.50 -27.69 23.68
CA LYS A 325 -14.91 -27.67 23.25
C LYS A 325 -15.23 -28.77 22.23
N LYS A 326 -15.63 -29.94 22.74
CA LYS A 326 -16.61 -30.83 22.10
C LYS A 326 -17.68 -31.26 23.08
#